data_AF-A0A9D1QTQ5-F1
#
_entry.id   AF-A0A9D1QTQ5-F1
#
_cell.length_a   1.000
_cell.length_b   1.000
_cell.length_c   1.000
_cell.angle_alpha   90.00
_cell.angle_beta   90.00
_cell.angle_gamma   90.00
#
_symmetry.space_group_name_H-M   'P 1'
#
loop_
_entity.id
_entity.type
_entity.pdbx_description
1 polymer ?
#
loop_
_entity_poly.entity_id
_entity_poly.type
_entity_poly.pdbx_seq_one_letter_code
_entity_poly.pdbx_strand_id
1 'polypeptide(L)'
;MSKGMNRLLPELHRVESQYGSIDNAPQDVVKHIQNVEREIDTQEKVPLDRRKRGRIMDRIIVGLPLSKMTIGQIAKVLNADDEFTLNGEYMISNDALHSALKRREVLVKKSKNVRGHIVD
;
A
#
# COMPACT_ATOMS: atom_id res chain seq x y z
N MET A 1 -17.42 14.62 -1.29
CA MET A 1 -17.98 13.53 -0.47
C MET A 1 -17.50 12.22 -1.04
N SER A 2 -16.79 11.43 -0.24
CA SER A 2 -16.23 10.12 -0.61
C SER A 2 -17.38 9.15 -0.93
N LYS A 3 -17.23 8.30 -1.96
CA LYS A 3 -18.29 7.35 -2.38
C LYS A 3 -18.70 6.40 -1.25
N GLY A 4 -17.79 6.14 -0.31
CA GLY A 4 -18.05 5.37 0.89
C GLY A 4 -19.08 5.98 1.84
N MET A 5 -18.95 7.27 2.13
CA MET A 5 -19.82 8.00 3.08
C MET A 5 -21.29 8.00 2.64
N ASN A 6 -21.55 8.01 1.32
CA ASN A 6 -22.91 7.94 0.77
C ASN A 6 -23.60 6.58 1.01
N ARG A 7 -22.87 5.52 1.35
CA ARG A 7 -23.44 4.20 1.69
C ARG A 7 -23.58 3.98 3.20
N LEU A 8 -22.70 4.56 4.00
CA LEU A 8 -22.74 4.41 5.46
C LEU A 8 -23.83 5.27 6.10
N LEU A 9 -23.99 6.52 5.65
CA LEU A 9 -24.95 7.47 6.24
C LEU A 9 -26.41 6.98 6.23
N PRO A 10 -26.95 6.40 5.14
CA PRO A 10 -28.31 5.87 5.14
C PRO A 10 -28.53 4.72 6.12
N GLU A 11 -27.53 3.84 6.28
CA GLU A 11 -27.61 2.69 7.19
C GLU A 11 -27.54 3.15 8.65
N LEU A 12 -26.67 4.11 8.99
CA LEU A 12 -26.63 4.72 10.33
C LEU A 12 -27.97 5.38 10.68
N HIS A 13 -28.53 6.20 9.78
CA HIS A 13 -29.84 6.82 9.98
C HIS A 13 -30.98 5.80 10.17
N ARG A 14 -30.93 4.67 9.44
CA ARG A 14 -31.92 3.59 9.60
C ARG A 14 -31.84 2.96 10.98
N VAL A 15 -30.64 2.69 11.48
CA VAL A 15 -30.42 2.11 12.80
C VAL A 15 -30.84 3.09 13.91
N GLU A 16 -30.45 4.35 13.81
CA GLU A 16 -30.85 5.38 14.77
C GLU A 16 -32.37 5.61 14.77
N SER A 17 -33.03 5.53 13.61
CA SER A 17 -34.49 5.63 13.54
C SER A 17 -35.21 4.43 14.17
N GLN A 18 -34.61 3.24 14.18
CA GLN A 18 -35.23 2.02 14.70
C GLN A 18 -34.92 1.75 16.17
N TYR A 19 -33.72 2.13 16.62
CA TYR A 19 -33.20 1.79 17.95
C TYR A 19 -32.82 3.01 18.79
N GLY A 20 -32.95 4.23 18.24
CA GLY A 20 -32.60 5.50 18.88
C GLY A 20 -31.09 5.78 18.91
N SER A 21 -30.26 4.74 18.96
CA SER A 21 -28.81 4.79 18.83
C SER A 21 -28.30 3.44 18.36
N ILE A 22 -27.13 3.43 17.70
CA ILE A 22 -26.40 2.21 17.34
C ILE A 22 -26.01 1.41 18.59
N ASP A 23 -25.73 2.09 19.70
CA ASP A 23 -25.36 1.44 20.97
C ASP A 23 -26.51 0.63 21.58
N ASN A 24 -27.75 0.97 21.22
CA ASN A 24 -28.96 0.26 21.66
C ASN A 24 -29.40 -0.82 20.66
N ALA A 25 -28.74 -0.91 19.51
CA ALA A 25 -29.12 -1.85 18.46
C ALA A 25 -28.67 -3.28 18.80
N PRO A 26 -29.42 -4.30 18.35
CA PRO A 26 -29.00 -5.69 18.42
C PRO A 26 -27.61 -5.93 17.80
N GLN A 27 -26.87 -6.88 18.36
CA GLN A 27 -25.46 -7.11 18.00
C GLN A 27 -25.26 -7.52 16.53
N ASP A 28 -26.27 -8.14 15.92
CA ASP A 28 -26.34 -8.48 14.49
C ASP A 28 -26.47 -7.24 13.60
N VAL A 29 -27.23 -6.23 14.03
CA VAL A 29 -27.37 -4.94 13.34
C VAL A 29 -26.06 -4.14 13.44
N VAL A 30 -25.44 -4.11 14.61
CA VAL A 30 -24.13 -3.45 14.80
C VAL A 30 -23.05 -4.10 13.92
N LYS A 31 -23.02 -5.43 13.85
CA LYS A 31 -22.11 -6.17 12.95
C LYS A 31 -22.35 -5.83 11.49
N HIS A 32 -23.59 -5.61 11.08
CA HIS A 32 -23.92 -5.21 9.71
C HIS A 32 -23.28 -3.85 9.36
N ILE A 33 -23.43 -2.85 10.24
CA ILE A 33 -22.83 -1.52 10.06
C ILE A 33 -21.30 -1.60 9.98
N GLN A 34 -20.66 -2.35 10.87
CA GLN A 34 -19.21 -2.55 10.86
C GLN A 34 -18.71 -3.25 9.58
N ASN A 35 -19.50 -4.16 9.02
CA ASN A 35 -19.17 -4.81 7.74
C ASN A 35 -19.29 -3.83 6.57
N VAL A 36 -20.33 -2.98 6.54
CA VAL A 36 -20.49 -1.92 5.53
C VAL A 36 -19.33 -0.93 5.61
N GLU A 37 -18.94 -0.51 6.81
CA GLU A 37 -17.78 0.35 7.04
C GLU A 37 -16.49 -0.30 6.53
N ARG A 38 -16.25 -1.58 6.84
CA ARG A 38 -15.08 -2.33 6.37
C ARG A 38 -15.06 -2.50 4.85
N GLU A 39 -16.21 -2.72 4.22
CA GLU A 39 -16.36 -2.80 2.76
C GLU A 39 -16.07 -1.45 2.07
N ILE A 40 -16.48 -0.35 2.70
CA ILE A 40 -16.14 1.00 2.24
C ILE A 40 -14.63 1.23 2.36
N ASP A 41 -14.05 0.88 3.49
CA ASP A 41 -12.62 1.06 3.76
C ASP A 41 -11.75 0.21 2.80
N THR A 42 -12.24 -0.97 2.41
CA THR A 42 -11.60 -1.83 1.39
C THR A 42 -11.88 -1.40 -0.05
N GLN A 43 -12.99 -0.72 -0.34
CA GLN A 43 -13.25 -0.13 -1.67
C GLN A 43 -12.51 1.20 -1.88
N GLU A 44 -12.26 1.98 -0.82
CA GLU A 44 -11.42 3.18 -0.89
C GLU A 44 -9.93 2.84 -0.88
N LYS A 45 -9.53 1.73 -0.24
CA LYS A 45 -8.25 1.04 -0.48
C LYS A 45 -8.32 0.26 -1.79
N VAL A 46 -8.59 0.95 -2.90
CA VAL A 46 -8.44 0.40 -4.25
C VAL A 46 -7.05 -0.23 -4.31
N PRO A 47 -6.89 -1.54 -4.55
CA PRO A 47 -5.57 -2.09 -4.78
C PRO A 47 -5.06 -1.38 -6.02
N LEU A 48 -4.14 -0.42 -5.84
CA LEU A 48 -3.63 0.37 -6.96
C LEU A 48 -3.20 -0.63 -8.02
N ASP A 49 -3.84 -0.52 -9.19
CA ASP A 49 -3.63 -1.42 -10.32
C ASP A 49 -2.13 -1.72 -10.42
N ARG A 50 -1.75 -3.00 -10.31
CA ARG A 50 -0.35 -3.43 -10.34
C ARG A 50 0.39 -2.82 -11.54
N ARG A 51 -0.32 -2.51 -12.63
CA ARG A 51 0.19 -1.80 -13.81
C ARG A 51 0.51 -0.33 -13.55
N LYS A 52 -0.32 0.39 -12.78
CA LYS A 52 -0.04 1.77 -12.36
C LYS A 52 1.22 1.84 -11.50
N ARG A 53 1.37 0.94 -10.52
CA ARG A 53 2.59 0.84 -9.72
C ARG A 53 3.83 0.47 -10.54
N GLY A 54 3.67 -0.43 -11.51
CA GLY A 54 4.74 -0.73 -12.48
C GLY A 54 5.20 0.52 -13.21
N ARG A 55 4.27 1.34 -13.71
CA ARG A 55 4.57 2.61 -14.40
C ARG A 55 5.25 3.65 -13.50
N ILE A 56 4.81 3.79 -12.25
CA ILE A 56 5.43 4.70 -11.27
C ILE A 56 6.87 4.25 -10.99
N MET A 57 7.07 2.94 -10.75
CA MET A 57 8.40 2.36 -10.58
C MET A 57 9.29 2.63 -11.79
N ASP A 58 8.78 2.41 -13.02
CA ASP A 58 9.54 2.64 -14.24
C ASP A 58 9.92 4.12 -14.40
N ARG A 59 8.99 5.05 -14.11
CA ARG A 59 9.24 6.51 -14.13
C ARG A 59 10.38 6.90 -13.18
N ILE A 60 10.33 6.40 -11.94
CA ILE A 60 11.36 6.70 -10.93
C ILE A 60 12.71 6.12 -11.36
N ILE A 61 12.73 4.87 -11.83
CA ILE A 61 13.95 4.14 -12.20
C ILE A 61 14.68 4.77 -13.39
N VAL A 62 13.95 5.29 -14.39
CA VAL A 62 14.55 5.96 -15.57
C VAL A 62 15.38 7.18 -15.16
N GLY A 63 15.00 7.88 -14.09
CA GLY A 63 15.72 9.05 -13.60
C GLY A 63 16.95 8.72 -12.72
N LEU A 64 17.19 7.46 -12.38
CA LEU A 64 18.23 7.08 -11.42
C LEU A 64 19.51 6.56 -12.09
N PRO A 65 20.69 6.85 -11.54
CA PRO A 65 21.95 6.27 -11.99
C PRO A 65 22.11 4.83 -11.47
N LEU A 66 21.29 3.90 -11.98
CA LEU A 66 21.13 2.52 -11.48
C LEU A 66 22.45 1.73 -11.41
N SER A 67 23.36 1.96 -12.35
CA SER A 67 24.69 1.34 -12.38
C SER A 67 25.59 1.73 -11.21
N LYS A 68 25.27 2.84 -10.53
CA LYS A 68 26.00 3.35 -9.35
C LYS A 68 25.29 3.05 -8.03
N MET A 69 24.04 2.58 -8.08
CA MET A 69 23.18 2.37 -6.91
C MET A 69 22.99 0.88 -6.61
N THR A 70 23.04 0.53 -5.33
CA THR A 70 22.67 -0.82 -4.88
C THR A 70 21.16 -0.98 -4.81
N ILE A 71 20.68 -2.23 -4.82
CA ILE A 71 19.25 -2.54 -4.66
C ILE A 71 18.66 -1.87 -3.42
N GLY A 72 19.38 -1.88 -2.29
CA GLY A 72 18.91 -1.22 -1.07
C GLY A 72 18.81 0.31 -1.19
N GLN A 73 19.69 0.95 -1.96
CA GLN A 73 19.59 2.39 -2.23
C GLN A 73 18.39 2.69 -3.14
N ILE A 74 18.15 1.87 -4.16
CA ILE A 74 16.99 2.01 -5.05
C ILE A 74 15.68 1.78 -4.28
N ALA A 75 15.63 0.78 -3.40
CA ALA A 75 14.48 0.52 -2.54
C ALA A 75 14.16 1.70 -1.61
N LYS A 76 15.19 2.36 -1.05
CA LYS A 76 15.01 3.57 -0.25
C LYS A 76 14.40 4.72 -1.06
N VAL A 77 14.86 4.92 -2.30
CA VAL A 77 14.29 5.97 -3.17
C VAL A 77 12.82 5.66 -3.51
N LEU A 78 12.52 4.42 -3.89
CA LEU A 78 11.13 4.02 -4.18
C LEU A 78 10.23 4.15 -2.95
N ASN A 79 10.71 3.76 -1.77
CA ASN A 79 9.94 3.84 -0.52
C ASN A 79 9.89 5.26 0.08
N ALA A 80 10.58 6.24 -0.52
CA ALA A 80 10.46 7.65 -0.16
C ALA A 80 9.48 8.40 -1.09
N ASP A 81 8.97 7.75 -2.14
CA ASP A 81 7.99 8.32 -3.06
C ASP A 81 6.57 7.98 -2.58
N ASP A 82 5.81 9.01 -2.20
CA ASP A 82 4.45 8.86 -1.67
C ASP A 82 3.47 8.25 -2.69
N GLU A 83 3.70 8.49 -3.99
CA GLU A 83 2.87 7.91 -5.06
C GLU A 83 3.12 6.40 -5.22
N PHE A 84 4.37 5.98 -5.01
CA PHE A 84 4.74 4.56 -5.02
C PHE A 84 4.28 3.83 -3.75
N THR A 85 4.46 4.47 -2.58
CA THR A 85 4.14 3.87 -1.28
C THR A 85 2.68 3.99 -0.89
N LEU A 86 1.87 4.75 -1.63
CA LEU A 86 0.49 5.08 -1.26
C LEU A 86 0.45 5.79 0.10
N ASN A 87 1.23 6.87 0.23
CA ASN A 87 1.38 7.61 1.49
C ASN A 87 1.86 6.73 2.65
N GLY A 88 2.78 5.80 2.39
CA GLY A 88 3.37 4.92 3.39
C GLY A 88 2.62 3.61 3.69
N GLU A 89 1.48 3.34 3.06
CA GLU A 89 0.74 2.08 3.25
C GLU A 89 1.44 0.86 2.63
N TYR A 90 2.37 1.08 1.69
CA TYR A 90 3.07 0.03 0.97
C TYR A 90 4.57 0.31 0.88
N MET A 91 5.39 -0.72 1.10
CA MET A 91 6.83 -0.67 0.88
C MET A 91 7.29 -1.84 0.01
N ILE A 92 8.27 -1.60 -0.87
CA ILE A 92 8.92 -2.66 -1.64
C ILE A 92 10.09 -3.24 -0.86
N SER A 93 10.17 -4.57 -0.78
CA SER A 93 11.33 -5.27 -0.25
C SER A 93 12.45 -5.37 -1.29
N ASN A 94 13.68 -5.55 -0.82
CA ASN A 94 14.85 -5.72 -1.71
C ASN A 94 14.68 -6.91 -2.66
N ASP A 95 14.08 -8.02 -2.22
CA ASP A 95 13.88 -9.22 -3.05
C ASP A 95 12.82 -9.02 -4.13
N ALA A 96 11.73 -8.34 -3.78
CA ALA A 96 10.69 -7.97 -4.73
C ALA A 96 11.24 -7.00 -5.79
N LEU A 97 12.04 -6.03 -5.36
CA LEU A 97 12.72 -5.10 -6.24
C LEU A 97 13.73 -5.81 -7.15
N HIS A 98 14.55 -6.71 -6.62
CA HIS A 98 15.51 -7.49 -7.40
C HIS A 98 14.81 -8.31 -8.49
N SER A 99 13.73 -9.02 -8.14
CA SER A 99 12.90 -9.76 -9.08
C SER A 99 12.32 -8.85 -10.17
N ALA A 100 11.84 -7.67 -9.78
CA ALA A 100 11.24 -6.71 -10.69
C ALA A 100 12.25 -6.07 -11.66
N LEU A 101 13.47 -5.79 -11.20
CA LEU A 101 14.57 -5.27 -12.03
C LEU A 101 15.12 -6.35 -12.97
N LYS A 102 15.25 -7.59 -12.50
CA LYS A 102 15.69 -8.73 -13.31
C LYS A 102 14.77 -8.98 -14.50
N ARG A 103 13.44 -8.91 -14.30
CA ARG A 103 12.45 -9.03 -15.40
C ARG A 103 12.55 -7.91 -16.45
N ARG A 104 13.15 -6.78 -16.10
CA ARG A 104 13.35 -5.62 -16.97
C ARG A 104 14.75 -5.57 -17.58
N GLU A 105 15.57 -6.59 -17.32
CA GLU A 105 16.96 -6.67 -17.80
C GLU A 105 17.82 -5.46 -17.38
N VAL A 106 17.48 -4.83 -16.24
CA VAL A 106 18.17 -3.66 -15.71
C VAL A 106 19.37 -4.08 -14.85
N LEU A 107 20.55 -3.58 -15.19
CA LEU A 107 21.78 -3.80 -14.43
C LEU A 107 21.89 -2.81 -13.26
N VAL A 108 22.15 -3.33 -12.06
CA VAL A 108 22.35 -2.55 -10.82
C VAL A 108 23.69 -2.86 -10.18
N LYS A 109 24.22 -1.92 -9.38
CA LYS A 109 25.46 -2.13 -8.65
C LYS A 109 25.30 -3.27 -7.65
N LYS A 110 26.16 -4.29 -7.73
CA LYS A 110 26.20 -5.35 -6.71
C LYS A 110 26.58 -4.76 -5.36
N SER A 111 25.87 -5.18 -4.31
CA SER A 111 26.30 -4.89 -2.95
C SER A 111 27.65 -5.59 -2.71
N LYS A 112 28.65 -4.86 -2.20
CA LYS A 112 29.84 -5.49 -1.65
C LYS A 112 29.43 -6.08 -0.30
N ASN A 113 29.25 -7.40 -0.23
CA ASN A 113 29.08 -8.06 1.06
C ASN A 113 30.36 -7.85 1.87
N VAL A 114 30.30 -7.04 2.93
CA VAL A 114 31.32 -7.04 3.96
C VAL A 114 31.03 -8.25 4.84
N ARG A 115 31.62 -9.40 4.50
CA ARG A 115 31.74 -10.52 5.44
C ARG A 115 32.77 -10.10 6.48
N GLY A 116 32.32 -9.34 7.48
CA GLY A 116 33.08 -9.13 8.71
C GLY A 116 32.95 -10.39 9.56
N HIS A 117 34.01 -11.21 9.58
CA HIS A 117 34.21 -12.20 10.63
C HIS A 117 34.13 -11.48 11.99
N ILE A 118 33.14 -11.82 12.82
CA ILE A 118 33.28 -11.62 14.25
C ILE A 118 34.07 -12.83 14.73
N VAL A 119 35.33 -12.59 15.06
CA VAL A 119 36.15 -13.50 15.86
C VAL A 119 36.26 -12.83 17.21
N ASP A 120 35.64 -13.44 18.22
CA ASP A 120 36.06 -13.39 19.61
C ASP A 120 36.01 -14.83 20.12
#